data_AF-A0A497LP53-F1
#
_entry.id   AF-A0A497LP53-F1
#
_cell.length_a   1.000
_cell.length_b   1.000
_cell.length_c   1.000
_cell.angle_alpha   90.00
_cell.angle_beta   90.00
_cell.angle_gamma   90.00
#
_symmetry.space_group_name_H-M   'P 1'
#
loop_
_entity.id
_entity.type
_entity.pdbx_description
1 polymer ?
#
loop_
_entity_poly.entity_id
_entity_poly.type
_entity_poly.pdbx_seq_one_letter_code
_entity_poly.pdbx_strand_id
1 'polypeptide(L)'
;MSIKSKLKIESIGMFAAFVFYALAGIISMVILAMNFSLIHIGLIGILSLVAAYGLFNKRSWSLWVVIALFFIATTFSAFMLYYAFGTSLTLDVSVIAYLILTWTFTIYVAARRSALES
;
A
#
# COMPACT_ATOMS: atom_id res chain seq x y z
N MET A 1 18.58 -2.91 -22.89
CA MET A 1 18.92 -2.79 -21.45
C MET A 1 19.52 -4.11 -20.95
N SER A 2 20.58 -4.07 -20.16
CA SER A 2 21.27 -5.25 -19.62
C SER A 2 20.45 -5.95 -18.51
N ILE A 3 20.48 -7.28 -18.46
CA ILE A 3 19.81 -8.12 -17.44
C ILE A 3 20.19 -7.71 -16.00
N LYS A 4 21.45 -7.27 -15.81
CA LYS A 4 21.95 -6.76 -14.52
C LYS A 4 21.19 -5.51 -14.06
N SER A 5 20.78 -4.65 -14.99
CA SER A 5 19.97 -3.46 -14.67
C SER A 5 18.53 -3.83 -14.31
N LYS A 6 17.94 -4.85 -14.96
CA LYS A 6 16.59 -5.34 -14.64
C LYS A 6 16.50 -5.90 -13.22
N LEU A 7 17.49 -6.69 -12.80
CA LEU A 7 17.57 -7.26 -11.44
C LEU A 7 17.78 -6.19 -10.35
N LYS A 8 18.61 -5.17 -10.61
CA LYS A 8 18.84 -4.08 -9.66
C LYS A 8 17.60 -3.18 -9.48
N ILE A 9 16.87 -2.92 -10.56
CA ILE A 9 15.61 -2.15 -10.50
C ILE A 9 14.53 -2.97 -9.80
N GLU A 10 14.48 -4.28 -10.04
CA GLU A 10 13.55 -5.20 -9.40
C GLU A 10 13.69 -5.18 -7.87
N SER A 11 14.93 -5.29 -7.35
CA SER A 11 15.17 -5.23 -5.91
C SER A 11 14.85 -3.86 -5.30
N ILE A 12 15.14 -2.76 -6.01
CA ILE A 12 14.83 -1.40 -5.53
C ILE A 12 13.32 -1.17 -5.44
N GLY A 13 12.55 -1.56 -6.45
CA GLY A 13 11.12 -1.28 -6.50
C GLY A 13 10.32 -2.17 -5.56
N MET A 14 10.73 -3.44 -5.39
CA MET A 14 10.12 -4.32 -4.38
C MET A 14 10.40 -3.82 -2.96
N PHE A 15 11.59 -3.28 -2.71
CA PHE A 15 11.91 -2.65 -1.44
C PHE A 15 11.09 -1.37 -1.22
N ALA A 16 10.92 -0.54 -2.25
CA ALA A 16 10.07 0.65 -2.16
C ALA A 16 8.60 0.29 -1.86
N ALA A 17 8.06 -0.76 -2.49
CA ALA A 17 6.72 -1.28 -2.20
C ALA A 17 6.61 -1.76 -0.75
N PHE A 18 7.62 -2.50 -0.27
CA PHE A 18 7.71 -2.91 1.15
C PHE A 18 7.65 -1.70 2.09
N VAL A 19 8.47 -0.67 1.85
CA VAL A 19 8.50 0.55 2.67
C VAL A 19 7.16 1.26 2.66
N PHE A 20 6.53 1.38 1.48
CA PHE A 20 5.21 1.99 1.36
C PHE A 20 4.16 1.26 2.21
N TYR A 21 4.03 -0.06 2.07
CA TYR A 21 3.07 -0.84 2.84
C TYR A 21 3.39 -0.85 4.35
N ALA A 22 4.66 -0.81 4.74
CA ALA A 22 5.05 -0.69 6.14
C ALA A 22 4.61 0.66 6.73
N LEU A 23 4.91 1.77 6.03
CA LEU A 23 4.53 3.11 6.47
C LEU A 23 3.01 3.29 6.53
N ALA A 24 2.29 2.86 5.49
CA ALA A 24 0.83 2.90 5.47
C ALA A 24 0.23 2.11 6.64
N GLY A 25 0.83 0.96 6.97
CA GLY A 25 0.46 0.14 8.12
C GLY A 25 0.64 0.87 9.45
N ILE A 26 1.82 1.43 9.67
CA ILE A 26 2.17 2.18 10.90
C ILE A 26 1.27 3.41 11.06
N ILE A 27 1.12 4.22 10.01
CA ILE A 27 0.29 5.43 10.04
C ILE A 27 -1.15 5.07 10.38
N SER A 28 -1.70 4.02 9.77
CA SER A 28 -3.06 3.55 10.06
C SER A 28 -3.23 3.10 11.52
N MET A 29 -2.22 2.45 12.11
CA MET A 29 -2.22 2.07 13.52
C MET A 29 -2.16 3.26 14.46
N VAL A 30 -1.38 4.29 14.11
CA VAL A 30 -1.34 5.54 14.88
C VAL A 30 -2.70 6.23 14.85
N ILE A 31 -3.34 6.31 13.69
CA ILE A 31 -4.69 6.88 13.56
C ILE A 31 -5.71 6.09 14.40
N LEU A 32 -5.65 4.76 14.38
CA LEU A 32 -6.49 3.92 15.22
C LEU A 32 -6.27 4.19 16.71
N ALA A 33 -5.02 4.32 17.15
CA ALA A 33 -4.69 4.60 18.54
C ALA A 33 -5.20 5.97 19.02
N MET A 34 -5.32 6.95 18.10
CA MET A 34 -5.92 8.25 18.40
C MET A 34 -7.45 8.19 18.48
N ASN A 35 -8.09 7.31 17.71
CA ASN A 35 -9.53 7.13 17.73
C ASN A 35 -9.94 5.69 17.39
N PHE A 36 -10.25 4.93 18.44
CA PHE A 36 -10.65 3.53 18.34
C PHE A 36 -11.97 3.29 17.59
N SER A 37 -12.78 4.32 17.33
CA SER A 37 -13.99 4.18 16.50
C SER A 37 -13.64 3.87 15.03
N LEU A 38 -12.42 4.21 14.60
CA LEU A 38 -11.92 4.00 13.23
C LEU A 38 -11.35 2.58 13.04
N ILE A 39 -12.05 1.54 13.53
CA ILE A 39 -11.61 0.13 13.48
C ILE A 39 -11.29 -0.31 12.04
N HIS A 40 -12.03 0.22 11.06
CA HIS A 40 -11.80 -0.05 9.63
C HIS A 40 -10.41 0.43 9.16
N ILE A 41 -9.89 1.54 9.69
CA ILE A 41 -8.51 2.00 9.42
C ILE A 41 -7.50 1.05 10.06
N GLY A 42 -7.81 0.53 11.24
CA GLY A 42 -7.01 -0.51 11.90
C GLY A 42 -6.84 -1.76 11.03
N LEU A 43 -7.93 -2.24 10.43
CA LEU A 43 -7.89 -3.40 9.53
C LEU A 43 -7.01 -3.14 8.30
N ILE A 44 -7.13 -1.95 7.68
CA ILE A 44 -6.23 -1.52 6.60
C ILE A 44 -4.77 -1.55 7.06
N GLY A 45 -4.52 -1.06 8.28
CA GLY A 45 -3.19 -1.07 8.88
C GLY A 45 -2.58 -2.46 9.02
N ILE A 46 -3.35 -3.41 9.58
CA ILE A 46 -2.91 -4.81 9.74
C ILE A 46 -2.60 -5.42 8.37
N LEU A 47 -3.53 -5.31 7.42
CA LEU A 47 -3.36 -5.86 6.08
C LEU A 47 -2.14 -5.27 5.39
N SER A 48 -1.89 -3.96 5.57
CA SER A 48 -0.72 -3.28 5.03
C SER A 48 0.59 -3.79 5.62
N LEU A 49 0.65 -4.04 6.94
CA LEU A 49 1.82 -4.66 7.57
C LEU A 49 2.02 -6.11 7.11
N VAL A 50 0.93 -6.87 6.95
CA VAL A 50 0.97 -8.23 6.41
C VAL A 50 1.48 -8.23 4.96
N ALA A 51 1.06 -7.29 4.13
CA ALA A 51 1.57 -7.11 2.78
C ALA A 51 3.07 -6.77 2.80
N ALA A 52 3.51 -5.86 3.66
CA ALA A 52 4.92 -5.52 3.81
C ALA A 52 5.76 -6.75 4.20
N TYR A 53 5.33 -7.51 5.20
CA TYR A 53 6.00 -8.76 5.60
C TYR A 53 6.07 -9.78 4.44
N GLY A 54 4.96 -9.93 3.70
CA GLY A 54 4.90 -10.81 2.55
C GLY A 54 5.85 -10.39 1.43
N LEU A 55 5.94 -9.09 1.13
CA LEU A 55 6.85 -8.53 0.11
C LEU A 55 8.32 -8.68 0.53
N PHE A 56 8.62 -8.43 1.81
CA PHE A 56 9.97 -8.56 2.36
C PHE A 56 10.49 -10.00 2.25
N ASN A 57 9.62 -10.97 2.56
CA ASN A 57 9.95 -12.40 2.47
C ASN A 57 9.70 -13.00 1.07
N LYS A 58 9.40 -12.16 0.07
CA LYS A 58 9.10 -12.57 -1.31
C LYS A 58 8.09 -13.70 -1.41
N ARG A 59 7.03 -13.66 -0.60
CA ARG A 59 6.00 -14.70 -0.60
C ARG A 59 4.98 -14.43 -1.71
N SER A 60 4.70 -15.44 -2.52
CA SER A 60 3.69 -15.38 -3.59
C SER A 60 2.29 -15.00 -3.12
N TRP A 61 1.90 -15.35 -1.88
CA TRP A 61 0.60 -14.97 -1.31
C TRP A 61 0.48 -13.46 -1.03
N SER A 62 1.59 -12.73 -0.95
CA SER A 62 1.61 -11.28 -0.71
C SER A 62 0.87 -10.52 -1.82
N LEU A 63 0.92 -11.03 -3.05
CA LEU A 63 0.23 -10.43 -4.19
C LEU A 63 -1.30 -10.39 -3.97
N TRP A 64 -1.89 -11.43 -3.39
CA TRP A 64 -3.33 -11.45 -3.09
C TRP A 64 -3.70 -10.41 -2.03
N VAL A 65 -2.85 -10.22 -1.03
CA VAL A 65 -3.06 -9.19 0.02
C VAL A 65 -2.94 -7.79 -0.58
N VAL A 66 -1.96 -7.56 -1.46
CA VAL A 66 -1.80 -6.30 -2.19
C VAL A 66 -3.01 -5.99 -3.08
N ILE A 67 -3.57 -7.00 -3.76
CA ILE A 67 -4.79 -6.85 -4.57
C ILE A 67 -6.00 -6.54 -3.67
N ALA A 68 -6.15 -7.22 -2.54
CA ALA A 68 -7.23 -6.90 -1.60
C ALA A 68 -7.11 -5.47 -1.06
N LEU A 69 -5.90 -5.06 -0.66
CA LEU A 69 -5.62 -3.68 -0.22
C LEU A 69 -5.92 -2.66 -1.30
N PHE A 70 -5.66 -2.95 -2.57
CA PHE A 70 -5.98 -2.05 -3.67
C PHE A 70 -7.47 -1.69 -3.72
N PHE A 71 -8.37 -2.68 -3.61
CA PHE A 71 -9.81 -2.43 -3.62
C PHE A 71 -10.27 -1.70 -2.36
N ILE A 72 -9.74 -2.09 -1.19
CA ILE A 72 -10.09 -1.48 0.09
C ILE A 72 -9.63 -0.01 0.12
N ALA A 73 -8.37 0.25 -0.20
CA ALA A 73 -7.78 1.59 -0.21
C ALA A 73 -8.42 2.50 -1.25
N THR A 74 -8.80 1.96 -2.43
CA THR A 74 -9.52 2.74 -3.46
C THR A 74 -10.90 3.15 -2.95
N THR A 75 -11.67 2.20 -2.38
CA THR A 75 -12.98 2.50 -1.81
C THR A 75 -12.89 3.49 -0.65
N PHE A 76 -11.94 3.27 0.26
CA PHE A 76 -11.69 4.16 1.40
C PHE A 76 -11.34 5.58 0.94
N SER A 77 -10.41 5.71 -0.01
CA SER A 77 -9.98 7.01 -0.52
C SER A 77 -11.11 7.73 -1.26
N ALA A 78 -11.88 7.01 -2.09
CA ALA A 78 -13.03 7.57 -2.78
C ALA A 78 -14.11 8.06 -1.81
N PHE A 79 -14.39 7.29 -0.76
CA PHE A 79 -15.34 7.67 0.29
C PHE A 79 -14.86 8.88 1.09
N MET A 80 -13.60 8.87 1.53
CA MET A 80 -12.97 9.99 2.24
C MET A 80 -13.01 11.27 1.40
N LEU A 81 -12.62 11.20 0.13
CA LEU A 81 -12.70 12.35 -0.76
C LEU A 81 -14.16 12.78 -0.92
N TYR A 82 -15.10 11.88 -1.23
CA TYR A 82 -16.51 12.27 -1.42
C TYR A 82 -17.10 13.05 -0.23
N TYR A 83 -16.80 12.64 1.01
CA TYR A 83 -17.35 13.28 2.21
C TYR A 83 -16.54 14.45 2.75
N ALA A 84 -15.22 14.42 2.61
CA ALA A 84 -14.32 15.40 3.22
C ALA A 84 -13.68 16.36 2.21
N PHE A 85 -14.01 16.27 0.91
CA PHE A 85 -13.43 17.13 -0.12
C PHE A 85 -13.63 18.61 0.21
N GLY A 86 -12.53 19.38 0.19
CA GLY A 86 -12.56 20.81 0.46
C GLY A 86 -12.65 21.17 1.95
N THR A 87 -12.74 20.20 2.86
CA THR A 87 -12.70 20.48 4.31
C THR A 87 -11.29 20.83 4.77
N SER A 88 -10.27 20.17 4.21
CA SER A 88 -8.88 20.48 4.47
C SER A 88 -8.00 20.05 3.31
N LEU A 89 -7.28 21.02 2.74
CA LEU A 89 -6.38 20.78 1.61
C LEU A 89 -5.35 19.69 1.92
N THR A 90 -4.83 19.67 3.15
CA THR A 90 -3.84 18.68 3.59
C THR A 90 -4.39 17.26 3.58
N LEU A 91 -5.64 17.04 4.01
CA LEU A 91 -6.28 15.74 3.97
C LEU A 91 -6.52 15.31 2.52
N ASP A 92 -7.07 16.20 1.70
CA ASP A 92 -7.37 15.91 0.29
C ASP A 92 -6.10 15.48 -0.46
N VAL A 93 -5.02 16.27 -0.33
CA VAL A 93 -3.72 15.96 -0.93
C VAL A 93 -3.15 14.65 -0.40
N SER A 94 -3.26 14.38 0.91
CA SER A 94 -2.75 13.15 1.52
C SER A 94 -3.49 11.92 1.01
N VAL A 95 -4.83 11.98 0.90
CA VAL A 95 -5.66 10.87 0.41
C VAL A 95 -5.43 10.63 -1.08
N ILE A 96 -5.31 11.69 -1.90
CA ILE A 96 -4.97 11.58 -3.32
C ILE A 96 -3.58 10.96 -3.49
N ALA A 97 -2.58 11.41 -2.74
CA ALA A 97 -1.24 10.85 -2.77
C ALA A 97 -1.25 9.36 -2.38
N TYR A 98 -1.97 9.01 -1.31
CA TYR A 98 -2.13 7.63 -0.88
C TYR A 98 -2.78 6.75 -1.97
N LEU A 99 -3.81 7.27 -2.66
CA LEU A 99 -4.48 6.56 -3.75
C LEU A 99 -3.54 6.31 -4.93
N ILE A 100 -2.81 7.35 -5.38
CA ILE A 100 -1.85 7.25 -6.50
C ILE A 100 -0.73 6.25 -6.16
N LEU A 101 -0.18 6.34 -4.95
CA LEU A 101 0.89 5.43 -4.50
C LEU A 101 0.38 3.99 -4.44
N THR A 102 -0.83 3.77 -3.90
CA THR A 102 -1.44 2.44 -3.85
C THR A 102 -1.57 1.85 -5.24
N TRP A 103 -2.12 2.61 -6.20
CA TRP A 103 -2.24 2.16 -7.59
C TRP A 103 -0.87 1.83 -8.19
N THR A 104 0.11 2.73 -8.01
CA THR A 104 1.46 2.57 -8.57
C THR A 104 2.13 1.30 -8.04
N PHE A 105 2.11 1.09 -6.72
CA PHE A 105 2.74 -0.07 -6.11
C PHE A 105 1.98 -1.37 -6.37
N THR A 106 0.65 -1.35 -6.42
CA THR A 106 -0.13 -2.54 -6.82
C THR A 106 0.21 -2.97 -8.24
N ILE A 107 0.21 -2.03 -9.20
CA ILE A 107 0.58 -2.34 -10.59
C ILE A 107 2.01 -2.84 -10.66
N TYR A 108 2.95 -2.19 -9.94
CA TYR A 108 4.34 -2.60 -9.92
C TYR A 108 4.54 -4.02 -9.38
N VAL A 109 3.93 -4.34 -8.22
CA VAL A 109 4.00 -5.67 -7.60
C VAL A 109 3.36 -6.73 -8.50
N ALA A 110 2.19 -6.42 -9.10
CA ALA A 110 1.52 -7.33 -10.02
C ALA A 110 2.34 -7.59 -11.29
N ALA A 111 2.93 -6.55 -11.88
CA ALA A 111 3.81 -6.68 -13.05
C ALA A 111 5.11 -7.44 -12.76
N ARG A 112 5.53 -7.49 -11.48
CA ARG A 112 6.74 -8.17 -11.01
C ARG A 112 6.43 -9.45 -10.22
N ARG A 113 5.27 -10.07 -10.44
CA ARG A 113 4.85 -11.30 -9.73
C ARG A 113 5.89 -12.43 -9.73
N SER A 114 6.70 -12.57 -10.78
CA SER A 114 7.75 -13.59 -10.86
C SER A 114 8.84 -13.44 -9.80
N ALA A 115 9.03 -12.22 -9.27
CA ALA A 115 9.98 -11.95 -8.19
C ALA A 115 9.50 -12.48 -6.81
N LEU A 116 8.23 -12.87 -6.71
CA LEU A 116 7.61 -13.46 -5.52
C LEU A 116 7.48 -14.99 -5.61
N GLU A 117 7.81 -15.58 -6.76
CA GLU A 117 7.76 -17.03 -7.02
C GLU A 117 9.17 -17.67 -7.03
N SER A 118 10.23 -16.86 -6.88
CA SER A 118 11.65 -17.28 -6.84
C SER A 118 12.16 -17.55 -5.44
#